data_AF-A0A1X1DCK7-F1
#
_entry.id   AF-A0A1X1DCK7-F1
#
_cell.length_a   1.000
_cell.length_b   1.000
_cell.length_c   1.000
_cell.angle_alpha   90.00
_cell.angle_beta   90.00
_cell.angle_gamma   90.00
#
_symmetry.space_group_name_H-M   'P 1'
#
loop_
_entity.id
_entity.type
_entity.pdbx_description
1 polymer ?
#
loop_
_entity_poly.entity_id
_entity_poly.type
_entity_poly.pdbx_seq_one_letter_code
_entity_poly.pdbx_strand_id
1 'polypeptide(L)'
;MKKLLGLAALLTTFAAQADFIHPLDFNGSDAQKQEVIDFIQSRVKADYCNGQLDMCQPTTLRMMEQQNLSAFKKLTQAKDRKVMDRVIKDYCNGSLDMCNYTTIEMMYQQNLKASGEKLTW
;
A
#
# COMPACT_ATOMS: atom_id res chain seq x y z
N MET A 1 38.13 45.52 1.30
CA MET A 1 36.67 45.40 1.07
C MET A 1 36.31 43.93 1.04
N LYS A 2 35.62 43.45 2.08
CA LYS A 2 35.17 42.04 2.21
C LYS A 2 34.03 41.80 1.20
N LYS A 3 34.23 40.92 0.22
CA LYS A 3 33.12 40.39 -0.58
C LYS A 3 32.66 39.08 0.04
N LEU A 4 31.61 39.17 0.85
CA LEU A 4 30.74 38.05 1.20
C LEU A 4 29.60 37.99 0.18
N LEU A 5 28.95 36.81 0.12
CA LEU A 5 27.64 36.48 -0.47
C LEU A 5 27.73 35.85 -1.87
N GLY A 6 27.20 34.65 -2.10
CA GLY A 6 26.46 33.75 -1.22
C GLY A 6 26.20 32.42 -1.94
N LEU A 7 26.38 31.31 -1.23
CA LEU A 7 26.08 29.97 -1.73
C LEU A 7 24.57 29.74 -1.52
N ALA A 8 23.78 29.81 -2.59
CA ALA A 8 22.38 29.40 -2.54
C ALA A 8 22.31 27.87 -2.53
N ALA A 9 22.14 27.27 -1.36
CA ALA A 9 21.84 25.85 -1.24
C ALA A 9 20.37 25.62 -1.66
N LEU A 10 20.15 25.09 -2.88
CA LEU A 10 18.88 24.50 -3.24
C LEU A 10 18.64 23.28 -2.34
N LEU A 11 17.81 23.44 -1.31
CA LEU A 11 17.22 22.33 -0.58
C LEU A 11 16.17 21.69 -1.50
N THR A 12 16.58 20.69 -2.28
CA THR A 12 15.63 19.79 -2.93
C THR A 12 14.93 18.99 -1.84
N THR A 13 13.71 19.40 -1.46
CA THR A 13 12.84 18.59 -0.62
C THR A 13 12.47 17.34 -1.41
N PHE A 14 13.12 16.21 -1.11
CA PHE A 14 12.66 14.91 -1.58
C PHE A 14 11.30 14.66 -0.93
N ALA A 15 10.23 14.71 -1.73
CA ALA A 15 8.95 14.17 -1.32
C ALA A 15 9.14 12.65 -1.18
N ALA A 16 9.32 12.17 0.05
CA ALA A 16 9.32 10.75 0.33
C ALA A 16 7.96 10.20 -0.13
N GLN A 17 7.95 9.37 -1.16
CA GLN A 17 6.78 8.54 -1.43
C GLN A 17 6.65 7.59 -0.25
N ALA A 18 5.46 7.53 0.35
CA ALA A 18 5.22 6.62 1.47
C ALA A 18 5.46 5.19 0.99
N ASP A 19 6.42 4.51 1.63
CA ASP A 19 6.79 3.15 1.26
C ASP A 19 5.70 2.16 1.66
N PHE A 20 5.55 1.12 0.85
CA PHE A 20 4.66 0.01 1.16
C PHE A 20 5.18 -0.75 2.39
N ILE A 21 4.35 -0.89 3.42
CA ILE A 21 4.69 -1.66 4.63
C ILE A 21 4.14 -3.07 4.50
N HIS A 22 5.05 -4.04 4.53
CA HIS A 22 4.68 -5.45 4.54
C HIS A 22 3.88 -5.78 5.83
N PRO A 23 2.62 -6.26 5.75
CA PRO A 23 1.76 -6.40 6.94
C PRO A 23 2.32 -7.29 8.05
N LEU A 24 3.08 -8.34 7.70
CA LEU A 24 3.71 -9.25 8.68
C LEU A 24 4.98 -8.68 9.34
N ASP A 25 5.54 -7.59 8.81
CA ASP A 25 6.70 -6.89 9.38
C ASP A 25 6.29 -5.64 10.15
N PHE A 26 4.98 -5.38 10.25
CA PHE A 26 4.44 -4.24 10.96
C PHE A 26 4.68 -4.37 12.47
N ASN A 27 5.43 -3.43 13.02
CA ASN A 27 5.82 -3.40 14.42
C ASN A 27 4.91 -2.52 15.30
N GLY A 28 3.92 -1.83 14.73
CA GLY A 28 2.98 -1.01 15.47
C GLY A 28 3.52 0.35 15.94
N SER A 29 4.72 0.74 15.53
CA SER A 29 5.27 2.08 15.78
C SER A 29 4.43 3.17 15.14
N ASP A 30 4.43 4.36 15.73
CA ASP A 30 3.67 5.49 15.19
C ASP A 30 4.18 5.94 13.83
N ALA A 31 5.49 5.77 13.57
CA ALA A 31 6.08 5.99 12.25
C ALA A 31 5.45 5.06 11.20
N GLN A 32 5.44 3.74 11.44
CA GLN A 32 4.83 2.81 10.49
C GLN A 32 3.32 2.98 10.35
N LYS A 33 2.61 3.37 11.41
CA LYS A 33 1.17 3.71 11.30
C LYS A 33 0.95 4.85 10.33
N GLN A 34 1.79 5.89 10.40
CA GLN A 34 1.70 7.03 9.50
C GLN A 34 2.05 6.64 8.06
N GLU A 35 3.12 5.86 7.86
CA GLU A 35 3.51 5.35 6.54
C GLU A 35 2.38 4.53 5.88
N VAL A 36 1.71 3.67 6.66
CA VAL A 36 0.54 2.91 6.17
C VAL A 36 -0.60 3.84 5.76
N ILE A 37 -0.92 4.86 6.58
CA ILE A 37 -1.99 5.82 6.28
C ILE A 37 -1.66 6.59 5.00
N ASP A 38 -0.44 7.10 4.88
CA ASP A 38 0.00 7.90 3.73
C ASP A 38 0.02 7.07 2.45
N PHE A 39 0.50 5.82 2.53
CA PHE A 39 0.45 4.87 1.42
C PHE A 39 -1.00 4.63 0.98
N ILE A 40 -1.92 4.37 1.92
CA ILE A 40 -3.33 4.10 1.61
C ILE A 40 -3.98 5.31 0.94
N GLN A 41 -3.78 6.53 1.47
CA GLN A 41 -4.36 7.74 0.91
C GLN A 41 -3.81 8.03 -0.48
N SER A 42 -2.50 7.89 -0.68
CA SER A 42 -1.84 8.05 -1.97
C SER A 42 -2.37 7.06 -3.00
N ARG A 43 -2.46 5.78 -2.63
CA ARG A 43 -2.94 4.71 -3.50
C ARG A 43 -4.42 4.88 -3.85
N VAL A 44 -5.29 5.13 -2.87
CA VAL A 44 -6.72 5.36 -3.14
C VAL A 44 -6.93 6.57 -4.03
N LYS A 45 -6.17 7.65 -3.83
CA LYS A 45 -6.22 8.81 -4.72
C LYS A 45 -5.80 8.43 -6.15
N ALA A 46 -4.72 7.68 -6.32
CA ALA A 46 -4.29 7.22 -7.63
C ALA A 46 -5.35 6.35 -8.31
N ASP A 47 -5.89 5.37 -7.60
CA ASP A 47 -6.86 4.41 -8.12
C ASP A 47 -8.20 5.07 -8.51
N TYR A 48 -8.68 6.05 -7.74
CA TYR A 48 -10.04 6.61 -7.88
C TYR A 48 -10.12 8.02 -8.49
N CYS A 49 -9.05 8.82 -8.41
CA CYS A 49 -9.02 10.16 -9.00
C CYS A 49 -8.28 10.19 -10.35
N ASN A 50 -7.28 9.33 -10.52
CA ASN A 50 -6.45 9.31 -11.73
C ASN A 50 -6.81 8.13 -12.66
N GLY A 51 -7.87 7.39 -12.32
CA GLY A 51 -8.38 6.28 -13.13
C GLY A 51 -9.18 6.74 -14.35
N GLN A 52 -9.70 5.77 -15.11
CA GLN A 52 -10.52 6.03 -16.30
C GLN A 52 -11.88 6.68 -15.98
N LEU A 53 -12.33 6.60 -14.72
CA LEU A 53 -13.54 7.21 -14.21
C LEU A 53 -13.16 8.17 -13.08
N ASP A 54 -13.63 9.42 -13.13
CA ASP A 54 -13.41 10.40 -12.07
C ASP A 54 -14.32 10.13 -10.87
N MET A 55 -13.87 9.22 -10.01
CA MET A 55 -14.52 8.83 -8.77
C MET A 55 -13.88 9.51 -7.55
N CYS A 56 -13.35 10.72 -7.74
CA CYS A 56 -12.59 11.45 -6.73
C CYS A 56 -13.44 12.12 -5.63
N GLN A 57 -14.68 11.65 -5.41
CA GLN A 57 -15.55 12.24 -4.39
C GLN A 57 -15.04 11.91 -2.98
N PRO A 58 -15.04 12.86 -2.02
CA PRO A 58 -14.54 12.61 -0.67
C PRO A 58 -15.18 11.39 0.02
N THR A 59 -16.47 11.14 -0.20
CA THR A 59 -17.18 9.98 0.33
C THR A 59 -16.57 8.66 -0.17
N THR A 60 -16.30 8.55 -1.47
CA THR A 60 -15.65 7.40 -2.10
C THR A 60 -14.25 7.21 -1.52
N LEU A 61 -13.44 8.27 -1.49
CA LEU A 61 -12.06 8.21 -1.01
C LEU A 61 -11.99 7.73 0.44
N ARG A 62 -12.75 8.36 1.35
CA ARG A 62 -12.77 7.96 2.78
C ARG A 62 -13.23 6.52 2.98
N MET A 63 -14.23 6.08 2.23
CA MET A 63 -14.71 4.70 2.29
C MET A 63 -13.62 3.70 1.85
N MET A 64 -12.94 3.97 0.73
CA MET A 64 -11.90 3.09 0.20
C MET A 64 -10.63 3.07 1.07
N GLU A 65 -10.27 4.21 1.66
CA GLU A 65 -9.19 4.31 2.64
C GLU A 65 -9.50 3.46 3.88
N GLN A 66 -10.72 3.54 4.41
CA GLN A 66 -11.15 2.74 5.56
C GLN A 66 -11.14 1.24 5.26
N GLN A 67 -11.57 0.83 4.07
CA GLN A 67 -11.50 -0.56 3.62
C GLN A 67 -10.06 -1.05 3.55
N ASN A 68 -9.16 -0.28 2.95
CA ASN A 68 -7.73 -0.61 2.88
C ASN A 68 -7.08 -0.69 4.28
N LEU A 69 -7.40 0.25 5.17
CA LEU A 69 -6.86 0.22 6.53
C LEU A 69 -7.36 -0.98 7.32
N SER A 70 -8.63 -1.35 7.13
CA SER A 70 -9.21 -2.54 7.75
C SER A 70 -8.57 -3.82 7.22
N ALA A 71 -8.34 -3.89 5.91
CA ALA A 71 -7.64 -5.00 5.26
C ALA A 71 -6.20 -5.13 5.78
N PHE A 72 -5.43 -4.03 5.83
CA PHE A 72 -4.08 -4.02 6.40
C PHE A 72 -4.06 -4.59 7.82
N LYS A 73 -4.95 -4.10 8.70
CA LYS A 73 -5.04 -4.58 10.09
C LYS A 73 -5.29 -6.08 10.17
N LYS A 74 -6.18 -6.63 9.33
CA LYS A 74 -6.41 -8.08 9.27
C LYS A 74 -5.17 -8.84 8.77
N LEU A 75 -4.48 -8.29 7.76
CA LEU A 75 -3.28 -8.89 7.20
C LEU A 75 -2.11 -8.94 8.19
N THR A 76 -2.05 -8.04 9.18
CA THR A 76 -1.06 -8.16 10.27
C THR A 76 -1.25 -9.44 11.11
N GLN A 77 -2.43 -10.06 11.05
CA GLN A 77 -2.74 -11.31 11.77
C GLN A 77 -2.54 -12.56 10.91
N ALA A 78 -2.20 -12.41 9.62
CA ALA A 78 -1.92 -13.52 8.72
C ALA A 78 -0.77 -14.39 9.25
N LYS A 79 -0.76 -15.66 8.85
CA LYS A 79 0.17 -16.67 9.36
C LYS A 79 1.09 -17.23 8.28
N ASP A 80 0.62 -17.32 7.05
CA ASP A 80 1.40 -17.86 5.95
C ASP A 80 2.18 -16.76 5.23
N ARG A 81 3.43 -16.54 5.65
CA ARG A 81 4.30 -15.54 5.02
C ARG A 81 4.56 -15.84 3.55
N LYS A 82 4.67 -17.11 3.14
CA LYS A 82 4.95 -17.45 1.73
C LYS A 82 3.80 -17.08 0.83
N VAL A 83 2.57 -17.32 1.27
CA VAL A 83 1.36 -16.89 0.54
C VAL A 83 1.29 -15.36 0.46
N MET A 84 1.57 -14.66 1.57
CA MET A 84 1.60 -13.19 1.60
C MET A 84 2.64 -12.62 0.62
N ASP A 85 3.88 -13.09 0.69
CA ASP A 85 4.98 -12.64 -0.17
C ASP A 85 4.65 -12.86 -1.64
N ARG A 86 4.02 -13.99 -1.98
CA ARG A 86 3.60 -14.28 -3.35
C ARG A 86 2.55 -13.30 -3.84
N VAL A 87 1.52 -13.03 -3.03
CA VAL A 87 0.46 -12.08 -3.38
C VAL A 87 1.03 -10.67 -3.56
N ILE A 88 1.88 -10.21 -2.64
CA ILE A 88 2.52 -8.89 -2.77
C ILE A 88 3.35 -8.84 -4.05
N LYS A 89 4.13 -9.88 -4.35
CA LYS A 89 4.90 -9.94 -5.59
C LYS A 89 3.98 -9.84 -6.82
N ASP A 90 2.89 -10.59 -6.86
CA ASP A 90 2.02 -10.68 -8.03
C ASP A 90 1.22 -9.39 -8.27
N TYR A 91 0.80 -8.69 -7.20
CA TYR A 91 -0.10 -7.54 -7.29
C TYR A 91 0.54 -6.17 -7.03
N CYS A 92 1.74 -6.13 -6.43
CA CYS A 92 2.51 -4.91 -6.26
C CYS A 92 3.71 -4.78 -7.20
N ASN A 93 4.35 -5.90 -7.53
CA ASN A 93 5.55 -5.93 -8.37
C ASN A 93 5.29 -6.61 -9.72
N GLY A 94 4.03 -6.98 -9.97
CA GLY A 94 3.60 -7.60 -11.22
C GLY A 94 3.23 -6.56 -12.28
N SER A 95 2.72 -7.04 -13.41
CA SER A 95 2.22 -6.22 -14.51
C SER A 95 0.86 -5.55 -14.22
N LEU A 96 0.26 -5.85 -13.07
CA LEU A 96 -1.01 -5.27 -12.63
C LEU A 96 -0.71 -4.21 -11.56
N ASP A 97 -1.08 -2.96 -11.80
CA ASP A 97 -0.97 -1.88 -10.80
C ASP A 97 -2.16 -1.95 -9.82
N MET A 98 -2.21 -3.02 -9.03
CA MET A 98 -3.29 -3.30 -8.07
C MET A 98 -2.74 -3.42 -6.64
N CYS A 99 -1.69 -2.65 -6.35
CA CYS A 99 -1.01 -2.69 -5.06
C CYS A 99 -1.80 -1.95 -3.98
N ASN A 100 -2.87 -2.55 -3.51
CA ASN A 100 -3.65 -2.06 -2.37
C ASN A 100 -3.98 -3.20 -1.39
N TYR A 101 -4.14 -2.87 -0.12
CA TYR A 101 -4.27 -3.87 0.94
C TYR A 101 -5.57 -4.68 0.83
N THR A 102 -6.63 -4.11 0.27
CA THR A 102 -7.87 -4.85 0.02
C THR A 102 -7.69 -5.97 -1.00
N THR A 103 -6.96 -5.71 -2.09
CA THR A 103 -6.61 -6.73 -3.10
C THR A 103 -5.71 -7.79 -2.49
N ILE A 104 -4.69 -7.37 -1.73
CA ILE A 104 -3.79 -8.29 -1.04
C ILE A 104 -4.56 -9.18 -0.06
N GLU A 105 -5.52 -8.63 0.71
CA GLU A 105 -6.33 -9.42 1.64
C GLU A 105 -7.14 -10.48 0.90
N MET A 106 -7.86 -10.07 -0.14
CA MET A 106 -8.69 -10.97 -0.93
C MET A 106 -7.87 -12.12 -1.51
N MET A 107 -6.74 -11.81 -2.13
CA MET A 107 -5.90 -12.79 -2.81
C MET A 107 -5.12 -13.67 -1.83
N TYR A 108 -4.71 -13.14 -0.68
CA TYR A 108 -4.15 -13.94 0.41
C TYR A 108 -5.15 -15.01 0.87
N GLN A 109 -6.41 -14.63 1.11
CA GLN A 109 -7.43 -15.59 1.56
C GLN A 109 -7.75 -16.64 0.49
N GLN A 110 -7.84 -16.23 -0.78
CA GLN A 110 -8.07 -17.16 -1.89
C GLN A 110 -6.91 -18.15 -2.05
N ASN A 111 -5.67 -17.67 -2.05
CA ASN A 111 -4.50 -18.51 -2.19
C ASN A 111 -4.30 -19.44 -0.99
N LEU A 112 -4.60 -18.95 0.23
CA LEU A 112 -4.56 -19.79 1.43
C LEU A 112 -5.57 -20.94 1.32
N LYS A 113 -6.80 -20.66 0.89
CA LYS A 113 -7.81 -21.69 0.65
C LYS A 113 -7.39 -22.69 -0.43
N ALA A 114 -6.97 -22.19 -1.60
CA ALA A 114 -6.60 -23.01 -2.74
C ALA A 114 -5.33 -23.85 -2.50
N SER A 115 -4.45 -23.44 -1.59
CA SER A 115 -3.22 -24.17 -1.26
C SER A 115 -3.46 -25.61 -0.74
N GLY A 116 -4.66 -25.87 -0.19
CA GLY A 116 -5.09 -27.19 0.27
C GLY A 116 -5.94 -27.97 -0.75
N GLU A 117 -6.31 -27.36 -1.86
CA GLU A 117 -7.19 -27.96 -2.86
C GLU A 117 -6.38 -28.72 -3.91
N LYS A 118 -6.92 -29.84 -4.38
CA LYS A 118 -6.38 -30.62 -5.50
C LYS A 118 -7.52 -31.03 -6.40
N LEU A 119 -7.29 -30.99 -7.71
CA LEU A 119 -8.24 -31.52 -8.67
C LEU A 119 -8.35 -33.04 -8.48
N THR A 120 -9.59 -33.53 -8.42
CA THR A 120 -9.93 -34.95 -8.54
C THR A 120 -10.71 -35.15 -9.83
N TRP A 121 -10.58 -36.33 -10.44
CA TRP A 121 -11.32 -36.70 -11.64
C TRP A 121 -12.73 -37.17 -11.29
#